data_AF-A0A354SHG0-F1
#
_entry.id   AF-A0A354SHG0-F1
#
_cell.length_a   1.000
_cell.length_b   1.000
_cell.length_c   1.000
_cell.angle_alpha   90.00
_cell.angle_beta   90.00
_cell.angle_gamma   90.00
#
_symmetry.space_group_name_H-M   'P 1'
#
loop_
_entity.id
_entity.type
_entity.pdbx_description
1 polymer ?
#
loop_
_entity_poly.entity_id
_entity_poly.type
_entity_poly.pdbx_seq_one_letter_code
_entity_poly.pdbx_strand_id
1 'polypeptide(L)'
;MLNMIKAVSSRIGLYKFKTLEQSAVDLVEYLRLIIEETEKMIRKLGSKKIVEEHSKTVHKIKNEAELQLLVALGELYESHPASPDRNLYILMWTQIYDRIEQALEKAEFLANTIEGISIKNA
;
A
#
# COMPACT_ATOMS: atom_id res chain seq x y z
N MET A 1 -5.10 -7.70 -4.96
CA MET A 1 -5.54 -6.42 -4.38
C MET A 1 -6.79 -6.57 -3.51
N LEU A 2 -7.97 -6.93 -4.05
CA LEU A 2 -9.21 -7.03 -3.25
C LEU A 2 -9.10 -7.94 -2.01
N ASN A 3 -8.46 -9.10 -2.13
CA ASN A 3 -8.24 -10.02 -1.00
C ASN A 3 -7.35 -9.41 0.09
N MET A 4 -6.42 -8.53 -0.28
CA MET A 4 -5.49 -7.89 0.65
C MET A 4 -6.17 -6.75 1.39
N ILE A 5 -6.95 -5.93 0.68
CA ILE A 5 -7.82 -4.92 1.29
C ILE A 5 -8.79 -5.57 2.28
N LYS A 6 -9.43 -6.68 1.89
CA LYS A 6 -10.27 -7.48 2.80
C LYS A 6 -9.48 -8.00 4.00
N ALA A 7 -8.27 -8.49 3.81
CA ALA A 7 -7.43 -9.01 4.89
C ALA A 7 -7.02 -7.93 5.91
N VAL A 8 -6.79 -6.69 5.46
CA VAL A 8 -6.54 -5.53 6.34
C VAL A 8 -7.82 -5.16 7.09
N SER A 9 -8.93 -4.98 6.37
CA SER A 9 -10.23 -4.63 6.95
C SER A 9 -10.72 -5.63 8.01
N SER A 10 -10.63 -6.94 7.72
CA SER A 10 -11.03 -7.98 8.68
C SER A 10 -10.21 -7.95 9.96
N ARG A 11 -8.92 -7.58 9.89
CA ARG A 11 -8.06 -7.46 11.08
C ARG A 11 -8.39 -6.24 11.89
N ILE A 12 -8.59 -5.08 11.25
CA ILE A 12 -9.06 -3.88 11.93
C ILE A 12 -10.35 -4.17 12.72
N GLY A 13 -11.31 -4.87 12.10
CA GLY A 13 -12.54 -5.28 12.77
C GLY A 13 -12.34 -6.28 13.93
N LEU A 14 -11.45 -7.26 13.76
CA LEU A 14 -11.14 -8.27 14.78
C LEU A 14 -10.42 -7.67 16.00
N TYR A 15 -9.51 -6.74 15.74
CA TYR A 15 -8.58 -6.17 16.70
C TYR A 15 -9.20 -5.11 17.61
N LYS A 16 -10.40 -4.63 17.26
CA LYS A 16 -11.21 -3.70 18.08
C LYS A 16 -10.39 -2.52 18.62
N PHE A 17 -9.57 -1.92 17.75
CA PHE A 17 -8.79 -0.75 18.11
C PHE A 17 -9.69 0.37 18.65
N LYS A 18 -9.22 1.09 19.67
CA LYS A 18 -9.91 2.28 20.19
C LYS A 18 -9.79 3.47 19.23
N THR A 19 -8.66 3.56 18.54
CA THR A 19 -8.32 4.60 17.56
C THR A 19 -7.60 3.99 16.38
N LEU A 20 -7.87 4.50 15.19
CA LEU A 20 -7.09 4.18 13.99
C LEU A 20 -5.82 5.04 13.98
N GLU A 21 -4.68 4.43 13.65
CA GLU A 21 -3.44 5.14 13.35
C GLU A 21 -3.61 5.96 12.07
N GLN A 22 -3.32 7.26 12.12
CA GLN A 22 -3.43 8.13 10.94
C GLN A 22 -2.50 7.66 9.82
N SER A 23 -1.30 7.19 10.17
CA SER A 23 -0.33 6.67 9.21
C SER A 23 -0.87 5.45 8.43
N ALA A 24 -1.73 4.63 9.04
CA ALA A 24 -2.38 3.53 8.33
C ALA A 24 -3.41 4.02 7.30
N VAL A 25 -4.13 5.11 7.60
CA VAL A 25 -5.06 5.76 6.66
C VAL A 25 -4.28 6.34 5.48
N ASP A 26 -3.19 7.05 5.76
CA ASP A 26 -2.34 7.67 4.73
C ASP A 26 -1.71 6.61 3.81
N LEU A 27 -1.24 5.49 4.36
CA LEU A 27 -0.70 4.37 3.57
C LEU A 27 -1.75 3.71 2.66
N VAL A 28 -3.01 3.60 3.11
CA VAL A 28 -4.11 3.10 2.28
C VAL A 28 -4.48 4.09 1.18
N GLU A 29 -4.32 5.39 1.42
CA GLU A 29 -4.54 6.42 0.41
C GLU A 29 -3.50 6.32 -0.74
N TYR A 30 -2.24 6.06 -0.43
CA TYR A 30 -1.24 5.76 -1.46
C TYR A 30 -1.61 4.52 -2.30
N LEU A 31 -2.14 3.46 -1.68
CA LEU A 31 -2.62 2.29 -2.40
C LEU A 31 -3.79 2.65 -3.35
N ARG A 32 -4.72 3.51 -2.91
CA ARG A 32 -5.82 4.01 -3.74
C ARG A 32 -5.28 4.74 -4.97
N LEU A 33 -4.30 5.63 -4.80
CA LEU A 33 -3.67 6.37 -5.89
C LEU A 33 -2.99 5.44 -6.92
N ILE A 34 -2.26 4.41 -6.47
CA ILE A 34 -1.67 3.41 -7.39
C ILE A 34 -2.77 2.66 -8.17
N ILE A 35 -3.88 2.31 -7.52
CA ILE A 35 -5.01 1.64 -8.17
C ILE A 35 -5.61 2.54 -9.27
N GLU A 36 -5.76 3.85 -9.03
CA GLU A 36 -6.25 4.78 -10.04
C GLU A 36 -5.30 4.90 -11.25
N GLU A 37 -3.99 4.95 -11.01
CA GLU A 37 -3.00 4.97 -12.09
C GLU A 37 -3.03 3.66 -12.92
N THR A 38 -3.07 2.51 -12.26
CA THR A 38 -3.18 1.21 -12.97
C THR A 38 -4.47 1.08 -13.75
N GLU A 39 -5.59 1.62 -13.26
CA GLU A 39 -6.86 1.69 -14.00
C GLU A 39 -6.72 2.54 -15.29
N LYS A 40 -6.03 3.69 -15.22
CA LYS A 40 -5.71 4.51 -16.41
C LYS A 40 -4.84 3.74 -17.40
N MET A 41 -3.85 2.98 -16.93
CA MET A 41 -3.00 2.14 -17.78
C MET A 41 -3.80 1.05 -18.49
N ILE A 42 -4.68 0.34 -17.77
CA ILE A 42 -5.54 -0.72 -18.35
C ILE A 42 -6.41 -0.16 -19.49
N ARG A 43 -7.02 1.03 -19.30
CA ARG A 43 -7.80 1.70 -20.35
C ARG A 43 -6.98 2.03 -21.60
N LYS A 44 -5.68 2.25 -21.47
CA LYS A 44 -4.78 2.60 -22.57
C LYS A 44 -4.24 1.39 -23.34
N LEU A 45 -4.27 0.18 -22.77
CA LEU A 45 -3.75 -1.06 -23.38
C LEU A 45 -4.32 -1.32 -24.78
N GLY A 46 -5.61 -1.06 -25.01
CA GLY A 46 -6.25 -1.26 -26.32
C GLY A 46 -5.92 -0.21 -27.39
N SER A 47 -5.16 0.83 -27.03
CA SER A 47 -4.96 2.02 -27.88
C SER A 47 -3.51 2.29 -28.31
N LYS A 48 -2.57 1.36 -28.01
CA LYS A 48 -1.12 1.54 -28.22
C LYS A 48 -0.54 2.86 -27.66
N LYS A 49 -1.21 3.43 -26.66
CA LYS A 49 -0.81 4.70 -26.04
C LYS A 49 0.26 4.45 -24.98
N ILE A 50 1.12 5.44 -24.79
CA ILE A 50 2.20 5.42 -23.81
C ILE A 50 1.62 5.27 -22.39
N VAL A 51 2.04 4.22 -21.70
CA VAL A 51 1.74 3.94 -20.28
C VAL A 51 2.95 4.17 -19.36
N GLU A 52 4.12 4.43 -19.92
CA GLU A 52 5.38 4.62 -19.18
C GLU A 52 5.29 5.74 -18.13
N GLU A 53 4.64 6.86 -18.45
CA GLU A 53 4.45 7.96 -17.49
C GLU A 53 3.60 7.54 -16.27
N HIS A 54 2.59 6.70 -16.48
CA HIS A 54 1.79 6.14 -15.38
C HIS A 54 2.60 5.15 -14.55
N SER A 55 3.43 4.31 -15.19
CA SER A 55 4.34 3.38 -14.49
C SER A 55 5.33 4.14 -13.59
N LYS A 56 5.97 5.20 -14.12
CA LYS A 56 6.84 6.10 -13.35
C LYS A 56 6.11 6.77 -12.19
N THR A 57 4.86 7.17 -12.40
CA THR A 57 4.01 7.77 -11.35
C THR A 57 3.72 6.76 -10.24
N VAL A 58 3.37 5.52 -10.59
CA VAL A 58 3.18 4.42 -9.62
C VAL A 58 4.44 4.18 -8.80
N HIS A 59 5.60 4.10 -9.45
CA HIS A 59 6.88 3.89 -8.75
C HIS A 59 7.19 5.04 -7.78
N LYS A 60 6.93 6.29 -8.18
CA LYS A 60 7.09 7.46 -7.30
C LYS A 60 6.17 7.38 -6.07
N ILE A 61 4.88 7.10 -6.28
CA ILE A 61 3.89 6.97 -5.20
C ILE A 61 4.30 5.86 -4.23
N LYS A 62 4.76 4.72 -4.75
CA LYS A 62 5.21 3.59 -3.94
C LYS A 62 6.42 3.97 -3.08
N ASN A 63 7.41 4.67 -3.64
CA ASN A 63 8.58 5.12 -2.87
C ASN A 63 8.19 6.09 -1.75
N GLU A 64 7.24 7.00 -2.00
CA GLU A 64 6.70 7.89 -0.96
C GLU A 64 6.00 7.10 0.15
N ALA A 65 5.21 6.08 -0.21
CA ALA A 65 4.53 5.21 0.74
C ALA A 65 5.51 4.39 1.61
N GLU A 66 6.62 3.90 1.05
CA GLU A 66 7.67 3.19 1.80
C GLU A 66 8.36 4.10 2.82
N LEU A 67 8.67 5.34 2.43
CA LEU A 67 9.24 6.31 3.37
C LEU A 67 8.27 6.62 4.52
N GLN A 68 6.98 6.81 4.20
CA GLN A 68 5.95 7.04 5.23
C GLN A 68 5.78 5.83 6.16
N LEU A 69 5.88 4.62 5.62
CA LEU A 69 5.84 3.38 6.40
C LEU A 69 7.00 3.30 7.40
N LEU A 70 8.22 3.65 6.98
CA LEU A 70 9.39 3.67 7.87
C LEU A 70 9.21 4.67 9.02
N VAL A 71 8.67 5.86 8.73
CA VAL A 71 8.36 6.85 9.77
C VAL A 71 7.32 6.29 10.75
N ALA A 72 6.22 5.73 10.24
CA ALA A 72 5.16 5.16 11.07
C ALA A 72 5.65 4.02 11.98
N LEU A 73 6.54 3.16 11.47
CA LEU A 73 7.16 2.09 12.28
C LEU A 73 8.11 2.66 13.34
N GLY A 74 8.87 3.70 13.01
CA GLY A 74 9.72 4.41 13.97
C GLY A 74 8.89 4.95 15.14
N GLU A 75 7.82 5.69 14.83
CA GLU A 75 6.90 6.25 15.82
C GLU A 75 6.21 5.16 16.66
N LEU A 76 5.82 4.04 16.03
CA LEU A 76 5.21 2.91 16.72
C LEU A 76 6.16 2.30 17.77
N TYR A 77 7.45 2.24 17.46
CA TYR A 77 8.49 1.62 18.30
C TYR A 77 9.11 2.57 19.33
N GLU A 78 9.06 3.89 19.14
CA GLU A 78 9.73 4.86 20.03
C GLU A 78 9.04 5.05 21.42
N SER A 79 7.85 4.49 21.61
CA SER A 79 7.05 4.65 22.83
C SER A 79 7.57 3.91 24.08
N HIS A 80 7.49 4.54 25.25
CA HIS A 80 7.87 3.98 26.57
C HIS A 80 6.76 4.16 27.64
N PRO A 81 6.65 3.32 28.69
CA PRO A 81 7.37 2.06 28.97
C PRO A 81 6.63 0.80 28.47
N ALA A 82 7.36 -0.31 28.38
CA ALA A 82 6.84 -1.60 27.92
C ALA A 82 5.74 -2.15 28.86
N SER A 83 4.64 -2.58 28.28
CA SER A 83 3.56 -3.31 28.94
C SER A 83 3.01 -4.41 28.02
N PRO A 84 2.38 -5.48 28.53
CA PRO A 84 1.77 -6.51 27.69
C PRO A 84 0.79 -5.94 26.65
N ASP A 85 -0.05 -4.99 27.07
CA ASP A 85 -1.00 -4.31 26.18
C ASP A 85 -0.30 -3.50 25.09
N ARG A 86 0.82 -2.83 25.44
CA ARG A 86 1.60 -2.08 24.45
C ARG A 86 2.31 -3.01 23.46
N ASN A 87 2.87 -4.11 23.93
CA ASN A 87 3.50 -5.10 23.05
C ASN A 87 2.48 -5.70 22.07
N LEU A 88 1.26 -6.00 22.56
CA LEU A 88 0.18 -6.47 21.71
C LEU A 88 -0.25 -5.39 20.70
N TYR A 89 -0.36 -4.14 21.12
CA TYR A 89 -0.66 -3.00 20.23
C TYR A 89 0.37 -2.87 19.09
N ILE A 90 1.67 -2.89 19.44
CA ILE A 90 2.77 -2.84 18.49
C ILE A 90 2.68 -4.01 17.51
N LEU A 91 2.54 -5.24 18.02
CA LEU A 91 2.41 -6.44 17.19
C LEU A 91 1.24 -6.34 16.19
N MET A 92 0.08 -5.86 16.63
CA MET A 92 -1.12 -5.75 15.81
C MET A 92 -0.93 -4.72 14.69
N TRP A 93 -0.31 -3.58 14.97
CA TRP A 93 -0.04 -2.55 13.96
C TRP A 93 1.08 -2.93 13.00
N THR A 94 2.18 -3.51 13.47
CA THR A 94 3.21 -4.09 12.58
C THR A 94 2.58 -5.07 11.59
N GLN A 95 1.72 -5.97 12.07
CA GLN A 95 1.00 -6.90 11.20
C GLN A 95 0.05 -6.25 10.18
N ILE A 96 -0.51 -5.08 10.49
CA ILE A 96 -1.36 -4.33 9.55
C ILE A 96 -0.49 -3.63 8.52
N TYR A 97 0.59 -2.99 8.96
CA TYR A 97 1.55 -2.32 8.11
C TYR A 97 2.21 -3.28 7.11
N ASP A 98 2.66 -4.46 7.53
CA ASP A 98 3.19 -5.51 6.64
C ASP A 98 2.21 -5.90 5.52
N ARG A 99 0.90 -5.84 5.81
CA ARG A 99 -0.14 -6.20 4.83
C ARG A 99 -0.44 -5.06 3.87
N ILE A 100 -0.35 -3.82 4.33
CA ILE A 100 -0.47 -2.64 3.47
C ILE A 100 0.73 -2.59 2.53
N GLU A 101 1.95 -2.80 3.05
CA GLU A 101 3.18 -2.92 2.25
C GLU A 101 3.05 -3.97 1.14
N GLN A 102 2.68 -5.20 1.49
CA GLN A 102 2.43 -6.24 0.48
C GLN A 102 1.39 -5.81 -0.56
N ALA A 103 0.37 -5.04 -0.16
CA ALA A 103 -0.65 -4.57 -1.11
C ALA A 103 -0.09 -3.53 -2.08
N LEU A 104 0.77 -2.63 -1.60
CA LEU A 104 1.51 -1.65 -2.41
C LEU A 104 2.43 -2.36 -3.40
N GLU A 105 3.23 -3.32 -2.94
CA GLU A 105 4.12 -4.13 -3.80
C GLU A 105 3.35 -4.83 -4.93
N LYS A 106 2.19 -5.44 -4.61
CA LYS A 106 1.36 -6.10 -5.62
C LYS A 106 0.74 -5.12 -6.60
N ALA A 107 0.43 -3.91 -6.17
CA ALA A 107 -0.11 -2.87 -7.03
C ALA A 107 0.97 -2.33 -7.99
N GLU A 108 2.20 -2.12 -7.52
CA GLU A 108 3.36 -1.79 -8.36
C GLU A 108 3.67 -2.91 -9.36
N PHE A 109 3.67 -4.17 -8.92
CA PHE A 109 3.88 -5.31 -9.80
C PHE A 109 2.85 -5.37 -10.94
N LEU A 110 1.59 -5.01 -10.66
CA LEU A 110 0.55 -4.91 -11.69
C LEU A 110 0.88 -3.81 -12.71
N ALA A 111 1.30 -2.62 -12.26
CA ALA A 111 1.70 -1.53 -13.14
C ALA A 111 2.85 -1.96 -14.09
N ASN A 112 3.90 -2.55 -13.52
CA ASN A 112 5.06 -3.08 -14.28
C ASN A 112 4.62 -4.15 -15.30
N THR A 113 3.67 -5.01 -14.94
CA THR A 113 3.12 -6.01 -15.85
C THR A 113 2.36 -5.37 -17.01
N ILE A 114 1.53 -4.37 -16.74
CA ILE A 114 0.78 -3.64 -17.77
C ILE A 114 1.72 -2.91 -18.73
N GLU A 115 2.75 -2.25 -18.20
CA GLU A 115 3.79 -1.61 -18.99
C GLU A 115 4.51 -2.60 -19.91
N GLY A 116 4.95 -3.74 -19.36
CA GLY A 116 5.59 -4.80 -20.14
C GLY A 116 4.71 -5.35 -21.26
N ILE A 117 3.39 -5.47 -21.04
CA ILE A 117 2.42 -5.84 -22.09
C ILE A 117 2.31 -4.75 -23.15
N SER A 118 2.25 -3.48 -22.74
CA SER A 118 2.15 -2.34 -23.66
C SER A 118 3.37 -2.24 -24.57
N ILE A 119 4.58 -2.47 -24.05
CA ILE A 119 5.81 -2.45 -24.84
C ILE A 119 5.84 -3.60 -25.86
N LYS A 120 5.41 -4.81 -25.45
CA LYS A 120 5.37 -5.99 -26.35
C LYS A 120 4.36 -5.88 -27.49
N ASN A 121 3.31 -5.07 -27.32
CA ASN A 121 2.22 -4.90 -28.29
C ASN A 121 2.23 -3.51 -28.99
N ALA A 122 3.27 -2.70 -28.76
CA ALA A 122 3.49 -1.43 -29.44
C ALA A 122 3.74 -1.64 -30.93
#